data_AF-A0A6M1SKN3-F1
#
_entry.id   AF-A0A6M1SKN3-F1
#
_cell.length_a   1.000
_cell.length_b   1.000
_cell.length_c   1.000
_cell.angle_alpha   90.00
_cell.angle_beta   90.00
_cell.angle_gamma   90.00
#
_symmetry.space_group_name_H-M   'P 1'
#
loop_
_entity.id
_entity.type
_entity.pdbx_description
1 polymer ?
#
loop_
_entity_poly.entity_id
_entity_poly.type
_entity_poly.pdbx_seq_one_letter_code
_entity_poly.pdbx_strand_id
1 'polypeptide(L)'
;TQAIAAIMTILIVGQQGYTGGINGITDLRTLHGWDIRTDHAKYILYFVEVFFLFAAILVAQFIRLTKLGRILVAMREQEDRVRFSGYSVANFKIFAFCAAAIFAAVGGALFTLEVGFMSPSFVGIVPSIEMVIYTAVGGRLSIFSAVYGALLVNFAKTSLSET
;
A
#
# COMPACT_ATOMS: atom_id res chain seq x y z
N THR A 1 9.38 11.42 4.53
CA THR A 1 8.99 10.00 4.40
C THR A 1 10.20 9.08 4.24
N GLN A 2 11.18 9.39 3.38
CA GLN A 2 12.36 8.52 3.18
C GLN A 2 13.21 8.29 4.45
N ALA A 3 13.42 9.33 5.27
CA ALA A 3 14.08 9.17 6.56
C ALA A 3 13.33 8.20 7.50
N ILE A 4 11.99 8.19 7.46
CA ILE A 4 11.17 7.28 8.25
C ILE A 4 11.34 5.85 7.75
N ALA A 5 11.35 5.61 6.43
CA ALA A 5 11.61 4.29 5.86
C ALA A 5 13.00 3.75 6.27
N ALA A 6 14.02 4.60 6.24
CA ALA A 6 15.37 4.25 6.69
C ALA A 6 15.42 3.92 8.19
N ILE A 7 14.80 4.76 9.04
CA ILE A 7 14.71 4.50 10.49
C ILE A 7 13.96 3.19 10.76
N MET A 8 12.83 2.95 10.09
CA MET A 8 12.07 1.71 10.21
C MET A 8 12.89 0.49 9.83
N THR A 9 13.65 0.56 8.74
CA THR A 9 14.54 -0.53 8.33
C THR A 9 15.58 -0.82 9.40
N ILE A 10 16.23 0.22 9.94
CA ILE A 10 17.22 0.09 11.02
C ILE A 10 16.59 -0.54 12.27
N LEU A 11 15.40 -0.10 12.67
CA LEU A 11 14.68 -0.63 13.82
C LEU A 11 14.32 -2.11 13.63
N ILE A 12 13.79 -2.49 12.46
CA ILE A 12 13.42 -3.88 12.15
C ILE A 12 14.66 -4.79 12.18
N VAL A 13 15.77 -4.34 11.59
CA VAL A 13 17.03 -5.08 11.61
C VAL A 13 17.59 -5.21 13.03
N GLY A 14 17.47 -4.17 13.85
CA GLY A 14 17.90 -4.17 15.24
C GLY A 14 17.10 -5.12 16.14
N GLN A 15 15.86 -5.47 15.78
CA GLN A 15 14.98 -6.36 16.53
C GLN A 15 15.16 -7.85 16.16
N GLN A 16 16.41 -8.30 16.12
CA GLN A 16 16.79 -9.62 15.59
C GLN A 16 16.04 -10.81 16.23
N GLY A 17 15.69 -10.71 17.52
CA GLY A 17 14.95 -11.77 18.23
C GLY A 17 13.51 -11.98 17.74
N TYR A 18 12.88 -10.97 17.14
CA TYR A 18 11.49 -11.05 16.65
C TYR A 18 11.40 -11.13 15.12
N THR A 19 12.30 -10.45 14.41
CA THR A 19 12.22 -10.27 12.95
C THR A 19 13.22 -11.14 12.18
N GLY A 20 14.14 -11.83 12.87
CA GLY A 20 15.26 -12.53 12.22
C GLY A 20 16.38 -11.58 11.73
N GLY A 21 16.29 -10.28 12.02
CA GLY A 21 17.30 -9.28 11.67
C GLY A 21 17.39 -9.06 10.16
N ILE A 22 18.60 -9.01 9.61
CA ILE A 22 18.84 -8.78 8.16
C ILE A 22 18.21 -9.88 7.29
N ASN A 23 18.16 -11.12 7.79
CA ASN A 23 17.60 -12.25 7.05
C ASN A 23 16.07 -12.18 6.94
N GLY A 24 15.42 -11.47 7.87
CA GLY A 24 13.97 -11.36 7.92
C GLY A 24 13.27 -12.63 8.41
N ILE A 25 11.95 -12.61 8.31
CA ILE A 25 11.07 -13.73 8.67
C ILE A 25 10.97 -14.63 7.46
N THR A 26 11.71 -15.72 7.51
CA THR A 26 11.68 -16.80 6.52
C THR A 26 10.91 -17.96 7.14
N ASP A 27 10.11 -18.68 6.35
CA ASP A 27 9.20 -19.77 6.80
C ASP A 27 7.72 -19.38 7.04
N LEU A 28 7.19 -18.38 6.33
CA LEU A 28 5.74 -18.10 6.30
C LEU A 28 5.05 -19.09 5.35
N ARG A 29 5.05 -20.37 5.73
CA ARG A 29 4.50 -21.47 4.91
C ARG A 29 3.09 -21.86 5.28
N THR A 30 2.64 -21.47 6.47
CA THR A 30 1.30 -21.82 6.95
C THR A 30 0.56 -20.59 7.44
N LEU A 31 -0.74 -20.53 7.13
CA LEU A 31 -1.66 -19.56 7.69
C LEU A 31 -2.62 -20.29 8.62
N HIS A 32 -2.47 -20.11 9.94
CA HIS A 32 -3.27 -20.82 10.95
C HIS A 32 -3.32 -22.37 10.73
N GLY A 33 -2.19 -22.97 10.33
CA GLY A 33 -2.08 -24.41 10.08
C GLY A 33 -2.47 -24.85 8.66
N TRP A 34 -2.96 -23.95 7.80
CA TRP A 34 -3.19 -24.23 6.38
C TRP A 34 -1.92 -24.00 5.55
N ASP A 35 -1.49 -24.99 4.75
CA ASP A 35 -0.34 -24.84 3.85
C ASP A 35 -0.69 -23.96 2.64
N ILE A 36 -0.11 -22.77 2.60
CA ILE A 36 -0.35 -21.75 1.57
C ILE A 36 0.50 -21.94 0.31
N ARG A 37 1.33 -22.98 0.24
CA ARG A 37 2.26 -23.21 -0.89
C ARG A 37 1.67 -24.03 -2.02
N THR A 38 0.57 -24.73 -1.77
CA THR A 38 -0.11 -25.56 -2.77
C THR A 38 -0.69 -24.70 -3.90
N ASP A 39 -0.76 -25.23 -5.12
CA ASP A 39 -1.31 -24.48 -6.27
C ASP A 39 -2.77 -24.07 -6.03
N HIS A 40 -3.54 -24.92 -5.35
CA HIS A 40 -4.89 -24.58 -4.90
C HIS A 40 -4.92 -23.40 -3.92
N ALA A 41 -3.97 -23.34 -2.97
CA ALA A 41 -3.91 -22.25 -2.01
C ALA A 41 -3.54 -20.91 -2.68
N LYS A 42 -2.58 -20.91 -3.59
CA LYS A 42 -2.24 -19.72 -4.40
C LYS A 42 -3.44 -19.23 -5.20
N TYR A 43 -4.20 -20.14 -5.80
CA TYR A 43 -5.41 -19.78 -6.53
C TYR A 43 -6.45 -19.13 -5.61
N ILE A 44 -6.66 -19.67 -4.40
CA ILE A 44 -7.57 -19.07 -3.41
C ILE A 44 -7.07 -17.68 -2.99
N LEU A 45 -5.78 -17.54 -2.66
CA LEU A 45 -5.18 -16.27 -2.28
C LEU A 45 -5.35 -15.22 -3.37
N TYR A 46 -5.14 -15.57 -4.64
CA TYR A 46 -5.41 -14.69 -5.77
C TYR A 46 -6.84 -14.14 -5.78
N PHE A 47 -7.86 -14.99 -5.59
CA PHE A 47 -9.25 -14.50 -5.52
C PHE A 47 -9.53 -13.64 -4.28
N VAL A 48 -8.87 -13.93 -3.16
CA VAL A 48 -8.93 -13.09 -1.95
C VAL A 48 -8.31 -11.72 -2.23
N GLU A 49 -7.15 -11.65 -2.88
CA GLU A 49 -6.51 -10.39 -3.26
C GLU A 49 -7.39 -9.57 -4.21
N VAL A 50 -7.96 -10.22 -5.23
CA VAL A 50 -8.90 -9.58 -6.16
C VAL A 50 -10.11 -9.02 -5.41
N PHE A 51 -10.67 -9.78 -4.47
CA PHE A 51 -11.76 -9.30 -3.63
C PHE A 51 -11.37 -8.06 -2.81
N PHE A 52 -10.21 -8.08 -2.15
CA PHE A 52 -9.71 -6.94 -1.38
C PHE A 52 -9.38 -5.73 -2.25
N LEU A 53 -8.88 -5.93 -3.47
CA LEU A 53 -8.68 -4.87 -4.45
C LEU A 53 -10.01 -4.18 -4.79
N PHE A 54 -11.04 -4.95 -5.13
CA PHE A 54 -12.37 -4.39 -5.40
C PHE A 54 -12.96 -3.71 -4.16
N ALA A 55 -12.82 -4.31 -2.98
CA ALA A 55 -13.27 -3.71 -1.72
C ALA A 55 -12.56 -2.37 -1.46
N ALA A 56 -11.25 -2.28 -1.66
CA ALA A 56 -10.48 -1.06 -1.51
C ALA A 56 -10.94 0.04 -2.49
N ILE A 57 -11.18 -0.31 -3.75
CA ILE A 57 -11.72 0.61 -4.76
C ILE A 57 -13.10 1.11 -4.35
N LEU A 58 -13.99 0.21 -3.89
CA LEU A 58 -15.34 0.57 -3.47
C LEU A 58 -15.33 1.50 -2.25
N VAL A 59 -14.51 1.20 -1.24
CA VAL A 59 -14.37 2.05 -0.05
C VAL A 59 -13.78 3.42 -0.42
N ALA A 60 -12.74 3.45 -1.27
CA ALA A 60 -12.16 4.71 -1.74
C ALA A 60 -13.18 5.55 -2.53
N GLN A 61 -13.97 4.91 -3.39
CA GLN A 61 -15.02 5.56 -4.16
C GLN A 61 -16.15 6.06 -3.25
N PHE A 62 -16.53 5.29 -2.23
CA PHE A 62 -17.50 5.71 -1.23
C PHE A 62 -17.02 6.96 -0.47
N ILE A 63 -15.77 6.97 0.02
CA ILE A 63 -15.17 8.15 0.68
C ILE A 63 -15.22 9.36 -0.26
N ARG A 64 -14.86 9.18 -1.54
CA ARG A 64 -14.88 10.26 -2.55
C ARG A 64 -16.27 10.84 -2.77
N LEU A 65 -17.32 10.01 -2.82
CA LEU A 65 -18.70 10.45 -3.06
C LEU A 65 -19.31 11.16 -1.85
N THR A 66 -18.82 10.90 -0.65
CA THR A 66 -19.32 11.54 0.58
C THR A 66 -18.93 13.02 0.68
N LYS A 67 -19.52 13.74 1.66
CA LYS A 67 -19.12 15.12 2.00
C LYS A 67 -17.63 15.21 2.36
N LEU A 68 -17.07 14.17 2.97
CA LEU A 68 -15.64 14.11 3.32
C LEU A 68 -14.77 14.20 2.06
N GLY A 69 -15.09 13.43 1.01
CA GLY A 69 -14.37 13.46 -0.26
C GLY A 69 -14.37 14.85 -0.92
N ARG A 70 -15.51 15.55 -0.89
CA ARG A 70 -15.60 16.93 -1.42
C ARG A 70 -14.72 17.91 -0.64
N ILE A 71 -14.67 17.81 0.68
CA ILE A 71 -13.82 18.65 1.52
C ILE A 71 -12.34 18.35 1.27
N LEU A 72 -11.97 17.07 1.12
CA LEU A 72 -10.60 16.67 0.78
C LEU A 72 -10.15 17.24 -0.57
N VAL A 73 -11.03 17.25 -1.58
CA VAL A 73 -10.74 17.86 -2.89
C VAL A 73 -10.62 19.38 -2.77
N ALA A 74 -11.52 20.04 -2.03
CA ALA A 74 -11.48 21.49 -1.84
C ALA A 74 -10.20 21.96 -1.11
N MET A 75 -9.78 21.21 -0.07
CA MET A 75 -8.57 21.50 0.70
C MET A 75 -7.29 21.37 -0.14
N ARG A 76 -7.30 20.53 -1.18
CA ARG A 76 -6.15 20.36 -2.09
C ARG A 76 -5.85 21.64 -2.89
N GLU A 77 -6.88 22.41 -3.25
CA GLU A 77 -6.70 23.62 -4.06
C GLU A 77 -6.47 24.85 -3.19
N GLN A 78 -7.30 25.05 -2.16
CA GLN A 78 -7.26 26.24 -1.31
C GLN A 78 -7.51 25.88 0.15
N GLU A 79 -6.47 25.36 0.79
CA GLU A 79 -6.46 25.00 2.21
C GLU A 79 -6.93 26.15 3.12
N ASP A 80 -6.47 27.37 2.86
CA ASP A 80 -6.85 28.54 3.64
C ASP A 80 -8.36 28.81 3.61
N ARG A 81 -9.02 28.66 2.45
CA ARG A 81 -10.47 28.89 2.34
C ARG A 81 -11.28 27.87 3.13
N VAL A 82 -10.83 26.61 3.14
CA VAL A 82 -11.46 25.54 3.94
C VAL A 82 -11.31 25.83 5.43
N ARG A 83 -10.13 26.33 5.85
CA ARG A 83 -9.87 26.75 7.23
C ARG A 83 -10.74 27.95 7.65
N PHE A 84 -10.89 28.96 6.79
CA PHE A 84 -11.77 30.11 7.05
C PHE A 84 -13.26 29.73 7.12
N SER A 85 -13.65 28.64 6.46
CA SER A 85 -15.01 28.11 6.51
C SER A 85 -15.33 27.34 7.81
N GLY A 86 -14.39 27.29 8.76
CA GLY A 86 -14.56 26.65 10.06
C GLY A 86 -14.17 25.16 10.12
N TYR A 87 -13.62 24.60 9.04
CA TYR A 87 -13.18 23.20 9.03
C TYR A 87 -11.75 23.06 9.55
N SER A 88 -11.53 22.05 10.42
CA SER A 88 -10.20 21.64 10.85
C SER A 88 -9.47 20.85 9.75
N VAL A 89 -8.67 21.55 8.96
CA VAL A 89 -7.82 20.94 7.91
C VAL A 89 -6.94 19.81 8.47
N ALA A 90 -6.36 20.01 9.66
CA ALA A 90 -5.48 19.01 10.28
C ALA A 90 -6.18 17.66 10.47
N ASN A 91 -7.43 17.66 10.95
CA ASN A 91 -8.20 16.42 11.16
C ASN A 91 -8.48 15.69 9.84
N PHE A 92 -8.80 16.42 8.76
CA PHE A 92 -9.02 15.82 7.44
C PHE A 92 -7.74 15.21 6.86
N LYS A 93 -6.58 15.85 7.07
CA LYS A 93 -5.27 15.32 6.66
C LYS A 93 -4.91 14.05 7.45
N ILE A 94 -5.14 14.03 8.76
CA ILE A 94 -4.92 12.85 9.61
C ILE A 94 -5.83 11.71 9.14
N PHE A 95 -7.11 11.99 8.88
CA PHE A 95 -8.04 10.99 8.37
C PHE A 95 -7.56 10.40 7.03
N ALA A 96 -7.17 11.25 6.08
CA ALA A 96 -6.66 10.80 4.78
C ALA A 96 -5.40 9.93 4.92
N PHE A 97 -4.49 10.32 5.82
CA PHE A 97 -3.29 9.54 6.13
C PHE A 97 -3.63 8.17 6.75
N CYS A 98 -4.55 8.13 7.72
CA CYS A 98 -4.97 6.88 8.36
C CYS A 98 -5.69 5.96 7.37
N ALA A 99 -6.56 6.51 6.53
CA ALA A 99 -7.25 5.74 5.49
C ALA A 99 -6.25 5.13 4.50
N ALA A 100 -5.27 5.90 4.03
CA ALA A 100 -4.19 5.40 3.18
C ALA A 100 -3.35 4.32 3.86
N ALA A 101 -3.05 4.48 5.16
CA ALA A 101 -2.30 3.51 5.94
C ALA A 101 -3.04 2.17 6.07
N ILE A 102 -4.37 2.19 6.23
CA ILE A 102 -5.19 0.97 6.26
C ILE A 102 -5.10 0.22 4.92
N PHE A 103 -5.26 0.91 3.79
CA PHE A 103 -5.12 0.28 2.47
C PHE A 103 -3.72 -0.30 2.25
N ALA A 104 -2.68 0.44 2.65
CA ALA A 104 -1.30 -0.03 2.56
C ALA A 104 -1.03 -1.25 3.47
N ALA A 105 -1.59 -1.28 4.69
CA ALA A 105 -1.43 -2.39 5.61
C ALA A 105 -2.10 -3.67 5.10
N VAL A 106 -3.32 -3.56 4.56
CA VAL A 106 -4.03 -4.70 3.96
C VAL A 106 -3.25 -5.23 2.75
N GLY A 107 -2.80 -4.35 1.85
CA GLY A 107 -1.98 -4.75 0.70
C GLY A 107 -0.65 -5.40 1.09
N GLY A 108 0.05 -4.86 2.08
CA GLY A 108 1.30 -5.42 2.58
C GLY A 108 1.13 -6.78 3.26
N ALA A 109 0.02 -6.98 3.97
CA ALA A 109 -0.30 -8.27 4.58
C ALA A 109 -0.55 -9.36 3.52
N LEU A 110 -1.34 -9.03 2.48
CA LEU A 110 -1.60 -9.94 1.37
C LEU A 110 -0.31 -10.27 0.58
N PHE A 111 0.48 -9.25 0.25
CA PHE A 111 1.79 -9.42 -0.40
C PHE A 111 2.70 -10.39 0.35
N THR A 112 2.72 -10.29 1.68
CA THR A 112 3.55 -11.17 2.52
C THR A 112 3.08 -12.63 2.45
N LEU A 113 1.78 -12.87 2.33
CA LEU A 113 1.21 -14.22 2.17
C LEU A 113 1.51 -14.82 0.79
N GLU A 114 1.47 -14.00 -0.26
CA GLU A 114 1.78 -14.41 -1.63
C GLU A 114 3.28 -14.78 -1.77
N VAL A 115 4.17 -13.95 -1.21
CA VAL A 115 5.62 -14.12 -1.32
C VAL A 115 6.17 -15.19 -0.36
N GLY A 116 5.50 -15.42 0.79
CA GLY A 116 5.85 -16.49 1.73
C GLY A 116 7.10 -16.25 2.57
N PHE A 117 7.67 -15.04 2.54
CA PHE A 117 8.70 -14.57 3.46
C PHE A 117 8.69 -13.03 3.52
N MET A 118 9.28 -12.46 4.56
CA MET A 118 9.41 -11.02 4.73
C MET A 118 10.86 -10.66 5.02
N SER A 119 11.47 -9.81 4.20
CA SER A 119 12.82 -9.25 4.45
C SER A 119 12.75 -7.75 4.77
N PRO A 120 13.60 -7.21 5.67
CA PRO A 120 13.68 -5.77 5.92
C PRO A 120 13.98 -4.94 4.67
N SER A 121 14.60 -5.54 3.64
CA SER A 121 14.86 -4.88 2.36
C SER A 121 13.58 -4.39 1.66
N PHE A 122 12.42 -4.98 1.94
CA PHE A 122 11.13 -4.53 1.41
C PHE A 122 10.64 -3.21 2.04
N VAL A 123 11.15 -2.82 3.20
CA VAL A 123 10.81 -1.56 3.91
C VAL A 123 11.81 -0.44 3.56
N GLY A 124 12.67 -0.68 2.58
CA GLY A 124 13.73 0.25 2.18
C GLY A 124 13.29 1.41 1.28
N ILE A 125 14.28 2.24 0.93
CA ILE A 125 14.09 3.42 0.08
C ILE A 125 13.64 3.03 -1.33
N VAL A 126 14.21 1.97 -1.90
CA VAL A 126 13.91 1.55 -3.29
C VAL A 126 12.43 1.19 -3.47
N PRO A 127 11.84 0.24 -2.69
CA PRO A 127 10.40 -0.03 -2.78
C PRO A 127 9.53 1.18 -2.49
N SER A 128 9.95 2.07 -1.59
CA SER A 128 9.22 3.31 -1.31
C SER A 128 9.15 4.24 -2.53
N ILE A 129 10.23 4.33 -3.32
CA ILE A 129 10.25 5.13 -4.56
C ILE A 129 9.39 4.46 -5.63
N GLU A 130 9.45 3.12 -5.76
CA GLU A 130 8.64 2.38 -6.72
C GLU A 130 7.14 2.65 -6.51
N MET A 131 6.66 2.66 -5.27
CA MET A 131 5.26 2.98 -4.96
C MET A 131 4.86 4.40 -5.38
N VAL A 132 5.78 5.37 -5.28
CA VAL A 132 5.55 6.73 -5.77
C VAL A 132 5.49 6.75 -7.30
N ILE A 133 6.33 5.97 -7.97
CA ILE A 133 6.33 5.83 -9.44
C ILE A 133 5.01 5.23 -9.92
N TYR A 134 4.50 4.16 -9.30
CA TYR A 134 3.20 3.56 -9.66
C TYR A 134 2.08 4.60 -9.63
N THR A 135 2.07 5.43 -8.58
CA THR A 135 1.08 6.50 -8.42
C THR A 135 1.29 7.63 -9.44
N ALA A 136 2.54 8.00 -9.72
CA ALA A 136 2.87 9.05 -10.68
C ALA A 136 2.48 8.68 -12.11
N VAL A 137 2.77 7.44 -12.52
CA VAL A 137 2.41 6.90 -13.85
C VAL A 137 0.91 6.72 -13.98
N GLY A 138 0.25 6.22 -12.95
CA GLY A 138 -1.21 6.08 -12.92
C GLY A 138 -1.94 7.42 -12.98
N GLY A 139 -1.34 8.51 -12.50
CA GLY A 139 -1.95 9.83 -12.49
C GLY A 139 -3.05 10.00 -11.43
N ARG A 140 -3.50 11.24 -11.24
CA ARG A 140 -4.33 11.69 -10.10
C ARG A 140 -5.82 11.91 -10.41
N LEU A 141 -6.26 11.56 -11.61
CA LEU A 141 -7.59 11.94 -12.12
C LEU A 141 -8.70 10.97 -11.70
N SER A 142 -8.37 9.71 -11.39
CA SER A 142 -9.35 8.70 -11.01
C SER A 142 -8.75 7.68 -10.05
N ILE A 143 -9.57 7.02 -9.23
CA ILE A 143 -9.12 5.91 -8.37
C ILE A 143 -8.65 4.73 -9.24
N PHE A 144 -9.32 4.49 -10.36
CA PHE A 144 -8.95 3.43 -11.31
C PHE A 144 -7.58 3.64 -11.95
N SER A 145 -7.11 4.90 -12.03
CA SER A 145 -5.85 5.20 -12.68
C SER A 145 -4.64 4.71 -11.86
N ALA A 146 -4.79 4.56 -10.54
CA ALA A 146 -3.80 3.89 -9.69
C ALA A 146 -3.63 2.39 -10.04
N VAL A 147 -4.72 1.70 -10.37
CA VAL A 147 -4.68 0.29 -10.80
C VAL A 147 -3.94 0.16 -12.13
N TYR A 148 -4.28 1.01 -13.10
CA TYR A 148 -3.59 1.02 -14.40
C TYR A 148 -2.11 1.39 -14.25
N GLY A 149 -1.76 2.34 -13.38
CA GLY A 149 -0.37 2.69 -13.08
C GLY A 149 0.42 1.51 -12.54
N ALA A 150 -0.13 0.77 -11.58
CA ALA A 150 0.50 -0.43 -11.04
C ALA A 150 0.70 -1.52 -12.12
N LEU A 151 -0.32 -1.77 -12.95
CA LEU A 151 -0.25 -2.77 -14.03
C LEU A 151 0.79 -2.38 -15.09
N LEU A 152 0.78 -1.13 -15.54
CA LEU A 152 1.71 -0.65 -16.57
C LEU A 152 3.14 -0.70 -16.10
N VAL A 153 3.42 -0.25 -14.88
CA VAL A 153 4.81 -0.24 -14.37
C VAL A 153 5.30 -1.66 -14.10
N ASN A 154 4.46 -2.55 -13.56
CA ASN A 154 4.85 -3.96 -13.39
C ASN A 154 5.07 -4.67 -14.72
N PHE A 155 4.22 -4.42 -15.71
CA PHE A 155 4.41 -4.94 -17.07
C PHE A 155 5.71 -4.44 -17.68
N ALA A 156 5.95 -3.12 -17.62
CA ALA A 156 7.18 -2.52 -18.14
C ALA A 156 8.43 -3.07 -17.43
N LYS A 157 8.39 -3.21 -16.10
CA LYS A 157 9.48 -3.80 -15.31
C LYS A 157 9.75 -5.24 -15.74
N THR A 158 8.71 -6.02 -15.99
CA THR A 158 8.83 -7.41 -16.46
C THR A 158 9.45 -7.47 -17.85
N SER A 159 8.90 -6.73 -18.82
CA SER A 159 9.40 -6.75 -20.20
C SER A 159 10.83 -6.22 -20.34
N LEU A 160 11.19 -5.17 -19.61
CA LEU A 160 12.55 -4.60 -19.60
C LEU A 160 13.54 -5.46 -18.83
N SER A 161 13.09 -6.24 -17.85
CA SER A 161 13.96 -7.16 -17.11
C SER A 161 14.23 -8.46 -17.86
N GLU A 162 13.34 -8.84 -18.78
CA GLU A 162 13.48 -10.04 -19.63
C GLU A 162 14.22 -9.77 -20.95
N THR A 163 14.51 -8.51 -21.29
CA THR A 163 15.31 -8.09 -22.46
C THR A 163 16.73 -7.73 -22.04
#